data_AF-A0A0U1RRE1-F1
#
_entry.id   AF-A0A0U1RRE1-F1
#
_cell.length_a   1.000
_cell.length_b   1.000
_cell.length_c   1.000
_cell.angle_alpha   90.00
_cell.angle_beta   90.00
_cell.angle_gamma   90.00
#
_symmetry.space_group_name_H-M   'P 1'
#
loop_
_entity.id
_entity.type
_entity.pdbx_description
1 polymer ?
#
loop_
_entity_poly.entity_id
_entity_poly.type
_entity_poly.pdbx_seq_one_letter_code
_entity_poly.pdbx_strand_id
1 'polypeptide(L)'
;MVVGESGLGKSTLINSLFLTDLYSPEYPGPSHRIKKTVQVEQSKVLIKEGGVQLLLTIVDTPGFGDAVDNSNCWQPVIDYIDSKFEDYLNAESRVNRRQMPDNRVQCCLYFIAPSGHGLKPLDIEFMKRLHEKVNIIPLIAKADTLTPEECQQFKKQ
;
A
#
# COMPACT_ATOMS: atom_id res chain seq x y z
N MET A 1 -0.21 -3.74 2.55
CA MET A 1 0.17 -2.31 2.54
C MET A 1 0.07 -1.78 1.12
N VAL A 2 -0.34 -0.52 0.94
CA VAL A 2 -0.37 0.14 -0.37
C VAL A 2 0.58 1.34 -0.36
N VAL A 3 1.40 1.47 -1.39
CA VAL A 3 2.41 2.52 -1.54
C VAL A 3 2.36 3.07 -2.96
N GLY A 4 2.52 4.39 -3.13
CA GLY A 4 2.54 5.01 -4.45
C GLY A 4 2.33 6.52 -4.39
N GLU A 5 2.53 7.20 -5.51
CA GLU A 5 2.32 8.64 -5.60
C GLU A 5 0.88 9.05 -5.21
N SER A 6 0.75 10.29 -4.79
CA SER A 6 -0.55 10.91 -4.51
C SER A 6 -1.42 10.92 -5.77
N GLY A 7 -2.71 10.59 -5.64
CA GLY A 7 -3.64 10.63 -6.77
C GLY A 7 -3.61 9.43 -7.73
N LEU A 8 -2.86 8.37 -7.43
CA LEU A 8 -2.83 7.12 -8.23
C LEU A 8 -4.01 6.16 -7.98
N GLY A 9 -4.96 6.52 -7.11
CA GLY A 9 -6.15 5.69 -6.87
C GLY A 9 -5.94 4.53 -5.88
N LYS A 10 -4.97 4.63 -4.97
CA LYS A 10 -4.67 3.60 -3.95
C LYS A 10 -5.90 3.18 -3.14
N SER A 11 -6.57 4.16 -2.52
CA SER A 11 -7.76 3.94 -1.71
C SER A 11 -8.95 3.46 -2.55
N THR A 12 -9.07 3.93 -3.80
CA THR A 12 -10.10 3.48 -4.76
C THR A 12 -9.92 2.00 -5.13
N LEU A 13 -8.68 1.57 -5.38
CA LEU A 13 -8.40 0.15 -5.67
C LEU A 13 -8.75 -0.70 -4.46
N ILE A 14 -8.33 -0.30 -3.25
CA ILE A 14 -8.66 -1.02 -2.01
C ILE A 14 -10.18 -1.20 -1.87
N ASN A 15 -10.95 -0.12 -2.06
CA ASN A 15 -12.40 -0.17 -1.94
C ASN A 15 -13.03 -1.12 -2.98
N SER A 16 -12.50 -1.10 -4.21
CA SER A 16 -12.99 -1.95 -5.30
C SER A 16 -12.62 -3.43 -5.11
N LEU A 17 -11.44 -3.72 -4.56
CA LEU A 17 -10.91 -5.08 -4.42
C LEU A 17 -11.67 -5.85 -3.33
N PHE A 18 -12.09 -5.17 -2.26
CA PHE A 18 -12.76 -5.83 -1.14
C PHE A 18 -14.28 -5.64 -1.15
N LEU A 19 -14.84 -4.81 -2.05
CA LEU A 19 -16.28 -4.50 -2.16
C LEU A 19 -16.95 -4.22 -0.81
N THR A 20 -16.13 -3.81 0.17
CA THR A 20 -16.51 -3.55 1.54
C THR A 20 -16.32 -2.06 1.69
N ASP A 21 -17.36 -1.35 2.13
CA ASP A 21 -17.29 0.06 2.49
C ASP A 21 -16.36 0.22 3.70
N LEU A 22 -15.06 0.17 3.43
CA LEU A 22 -14.00 0.27 4.42
C LEU A 22 -13.94 1.64 5.07
N TYR A 23 -14.59 2.61 4.42
CA TYR A 23 -14.71 3.99 4.82
C TYR A 23 -16.17 4.31 5.17
N SER A 24 -16.74 3.60 6.15
CA SER A 24 -18.04 3.87 6.79
C SER A 24 -19.31 3.79 5.89
N PRO A 25 -20.48 3.44 6.48
CA PRO A 25 -21.77 3.35 5.76
C PRO A 25 -22.42 4.71 5.46
N GLU A 26 -21.86 5.80 5.96
CA GLU A 26 -22.21 7.14 5.49
C GLU A 26 -21.47 7.37 4.18
N TYR A 27 -22.06 6.93 3.06
CA TYR A 27 -21.72 7.46 1.75
C TYR A 27 -21.97 8.97 1.77
N PRO A 28 -20.96 9.83 1.56
CA PRO A 28 -21.17 10.94 0.68
C PRO A 28 -20.84 10.39 -0.71
N GLY A 29 -21.50 10.89 -1.75
CA GLY A 29 -21.17 10.50 -3.11
C GLY A 29 -19.69 10.73 -3.47
N PRO A 30 -19.32 10.56 -4.75
CA PRO A 30 -17.94 10.70 -5.26
C PRO A 30 -17.29 12.08 -5.00
N SER A 31 -18.02 13.00 -4.37
CA SER A 31 -17.67 14.36 -3.97
C SER A 31 -16.96 14.46 -2.61
N HIS A 32 -17.01 13.47 -1.71
CA HIS A 32 -16.13 13.49 -0.54
C HIS A 32 -14.73 13.06 -0.94
N ARG A 33 -13.91 14.06 -1.23
CA ARG A 33 -12.46 13.89 -1.38
C ARG A 33 -11.94 13.08 -0.21
N ILE A 34 -11.50 11.86 -0.50
CA ILE A 34 -10.65 11.07 0.39
C ILE A 34 -9.54 12.02 0.83
N LYS A 35 -9.51 12.37 2.13
CA LYS A 35 -8.51 13.29 2.66
C LYS A 35 -7.14 12.71 2.31
N LYS A 36 -6.22 13.56 1.84
CA LYS A 36 -4.84 13.12 1.59
C LYS A 36 -4.32 12.47 2.87
N THR A 37 -3.90 11.22 2.79
CA THR A 37 -3.30 10.50 3.91
C THR A 37 -2.00 11.23 4.27
N VAL A 38 -1.93 11.82 5.47
CA VAL A 38 -0.76 12.58 5.95
C VAL A 38 0.18 11.68 6.77
N GLN A 39 -0.36 10.58 7.30
CA GLN A 39 0.35 9.59 8.11
C GLN A 39 -0.02 8.18 7.67
N VAL A 40 0.75 7.18 8.11
CA VAL A 40 0.44 5.77 7.83
C VAL A 40 -0.77 5.34 8.66
N GLU A 41 -1.89 5.03 8.01
CA GLU A 41 -3.13 4.59 8.66
C GLU A 41 -3.35 3.09 8.48
N GLN A 42 -3.88 2.44 9.52
CA GLN A 42 -4.22 1.02 9.51
C GLN A 42 -5.73 0.82 9.62
N SER A 43 -6.30 0.03 8.71
CA SER A 43 -7.70 -0.37 8.73
C SER A 43 -7.79 -1.89 8.80
N LYS A 44 -8.56 -2.42 9.76
CA LYS A 44 -8.78 -3.87 9.92
C LYS A 44 -10.17 -4.23 9.43
N VAL A 45 -10.25 -5.29 8.65
CA VAL A 45 -11.47 -5.73 7.96
C VAL A 45 -11.63 -7.21 8.19
N LEU A 46 -12.82 -7.62 8.60
CA LEU A 46 -13.18 -9.02 8.59
C LEU A 46 -13.87 -9.34 7.27
N ILE A 47 -13.20 -10.10 6.42
CA ILE A 47 -13.71 -10.49 5.11
C ILE A 47 -14.10 -11.97 5.17
N LYS A 48 -15.20 -12.33 4.50
CA LYS A 48 -15.65 -13.72 4.39
C LYS A 48 -15.72 -14.11 2.91
N GLU A 49 -14.74 -14.86 2.45
CA GLU A 49 -14.69 -15.38 1.08
C GLU A 49 -14.61 -16.90 1.08
N GLY A 50 -15.41 -17.55 0.21
CA GLY A 50 -15.34 -19.00 0.01
C GLY A 50 -15.58 -19.86 1.26
N GLY A 51 -16.28 -19.33 2.28
CA GLY A 51 -16.52 -20.02 3.55
C GLY A 51 -15.42 -19.83 4.61
N VAL A 52 -14.35 -19.11 4.30
CA VAL A 52 -13.26 -18.77 5.25
C VAL A 52 -13.43 -17.32 5.72
N GLN A 53 -13.23 -17.09 7.02
CA GLN A 53 -13.17 -15.74 7.60
C GLN A 53 -11.71 -15.31 7.70
N LEU A 54 -11.37 -14.19 7.08
CA LEU A 54 -10.03 -13.61 7.04
C LEU A 54 -10.06 -12.23 7.70
N LEU A 55 -9.18 -12.02 8.68
CA LEU A 55 -8.92 -10.69 9.21
C LEU A 55 -7.83 -10.03 8.35
N LEU A 56 -8.25 -9.18 7.43
CA LEU A 56 -7.34 -8.41 6.60
C LEU A 56 -6.96 -7.11 7.29
N THR A 57 -5.66 -6.81 7.35
CA THR A 57 -5.16 -5.50 7.79
C THR A 57 -4.62 -4.74 6.59
N ILE A 58 -5.25 -3.63 6.26
CA ILE A 58 -4.86 -2.73 5.19
C ILE A 58 -4.08 -1.59 5.82
N VAL A 59 -2.93 -1.28 5.23
CA VAL A 59 -2.08 -0.17 5.66
C VAL A 59 -2.01 0.79 4.49
N ASP A 60 -2.58 1.99 4.66
CA ASP A 60 -2.50 3.08 3.69
C ASP A 60 -1.35 4.00 4.06
N THR A 61 -0.49 4.30 3.09
CA THR A 61 0.66 5.18 3.29
C THR A 61 0.42 6.53 2.63
N PRO A 62 0.95 7.62 3.20
CA PRO A 62 0.88 8.92 2.56
C PRO A 62 1.44 8.85 1.13
N GLY A 63 0.82 9.58 0.21
CA GLY A 63 1.33 9.70 -1.15
C GLY A 63 2.67 10.44 -1.17
N PHE A 64 3.69 9.86 -1.78
CA PHE A 64 4.95 10.55 -2.06
C PHE A 64 4.84 11.37 -3.37
N GLY A 65 5.78 12.28 -3.60
CA GLY A 65 5.86 13.06 -4.84
C GLY A 65 5.06 14.38 -4.85
N ASP A 66 4.33 14.71 -3.78
CA ASP A 66 3.61 15.99 -3.63
C ASP A 66 4.51 17.14 -3.12
N ALA A 67 5.63 16.82 -2.46
CA ALA A 67 6.54 17.80 -1.88
C ALA A 67 7.63 18.21 -2.88
N VAL A 68 8.19 19.42 -2.71
CA VAL A 68 9.33 19.89 -3.51
C VAL A 68 10.59 19.05 -3.22
N ASP A 69 10.75 18.62 -1.97
CA ASP A 69 11.80 17.68 -1.55
C ASP A 69 11.18 16.33 -1.21
N ASN A 70 11.54 15.29 -1.97
CA ASN A 70 11.11 13.91 -1.74
C ASN A 70 12.26 12.98 -1.33
N SER A 71 13.41 13.55 -0.94
CA SER A 71 14.66 12.79 -0.71
C SER A 71 14.58 11.73 0.40
N ASN A 72 13.56 11.77 1.27
CA ASN A 72 13.38 10.81 2.37
C ASN A 72 11.92 10.31 2.50
N CYS A 73 11.15 10.34 1.41
CA CYS A 73 9.72 9.99 1.46
C CYS A 73 9.43 8.52 1.84
N TRP A 74 10.42 7.61 1.70
CA TRP A 74 10.32 6.20 2.09
C TRP A 74 10.52 5.95 3.59
N GLN A 75 11.16 6.87 4.32
CA GLN A 75 11.56 6.63 5.71
C GLN A 75 10.37 6.26 6.61
N PRO A 76 9.23 6.98 6.58
CA PRO A 76 8.09 6.63 7.42
C PRO A 76 7.48 5.26 7.11
N VAL A 77 7.58 4.80 5.87
CA VAL A 77 7.08 3.48 5.45
C VAL A 77 8.01 2.38 5.94
N ILE A 78 9.32 2.58 5.82
CA ILE A 78 10.33 1.64 6.30
C ILE A 78 10.28 1.55 7.83
N ASP A 79 10.26 2.68 8.53
CA ASP A 79 10.18 2.74 10.00
C ASP A 79 8.92 2.03 10.51
N TYR A 80 7.79 2.19 9.80
CA TYR A 80 6.55 1.49 10.12
C TYR A 80 6.71 -0.03 10.00
N ILE A 81 7.32 -0.51 8.91
CA ILE A 81 7.54 -1.95 8.70
C ILE A 81 8.49 -2.51 9.76
N ASP A 82 9.59 -1.81 10.04
CA ASP A 82 10.57 -2.19 11.04
C ASP A 82 9.97 -2.22 12.44
N SER A 83 9.17 -1.23 12.81
CA SER A 83 8.41 -1.22 14.07
C SER A 83 7.50 -2.46 14.19
N LYS A 84 6.84 -2.89 13.11
CA LYS A 84 6.00 -4.12 13.13
C LYS A 84 6.82 -5.39 13.27
N PHE A 85 8.03 -5.43 12.71
CA PHE A 85 8.95 -6.55 12.92
C PHE A 85 9.51 -6.58 14.34
N GLU A 86 9.89 -5.43 14.90
CA GLU A 86 10.34 -5.31 16.29
C GLU A 86 9.23 -5.70 17.27
N ASP A 87 7.99 -5.25 17.06
CA ASP A 87 6.83 -5.63 17.86
C ASP A 87 6.68 -7.16 17.94
N TYR A 88 6.84 -7.84 16.80
CA TYR A 88 6.75 -9.30 16.71
C TYR A 88 7.94 -9.99 17.39
N LEU A 89 9.17 -9.52 17.14
CA LEU A 89 10.38 -10.05 17.75
C LEU A 89 10.37 -9.91 19.28
N ASN A 90 9.93 -8.75 19.77
CA ASN A 90 9.77 -8.48 21.20
C ASN A 90 8.70 -9.38 21.82
N ALA A 91 7.61 -9.66 21.11
CA ALA A 91 6.58 -10.58 21.57
C ALA A 91 7.09 -12.03 21.66
N GLU A 92 7.87 -12.47 20.67
CA GLU A 92 8.46 -13.82 20.62
C GLU A 92 9.54 -14.03 21.72
N SER A 93 10.30 -12.98 22.01
CA SER A 93 11.38 -12.99 23.02
C SER A 93 10.87 -12.97 24.47
N ARG A 94 9.58 -12.70 24.72
CA ARG A 94 9.01 -12.69 26.08
C ARG A 94 9.01 -14.09 26.70
N VAL A 95 9.31 -14.16 27.99
CA VAL A 95 9.30 -15.41 28.77
C VAL A 95 7.90 -16.04 28.82
N ASN A 96 6.86 -15.21 28.98
CA ASN A 96 5.46 -15.66 28.91
C ASN A 96 4.92 -15.50 27.48
N ARG A 97 5.11 -16.53 26.67
CA ARG A 97 4.62 -16.59 25.28
C ARG A 97 3.10 -16.79 25.26
N ARG A 98 2.36 -15.73 24.92
CA ARG A 98 0.94 -15.84 24.52
C ARG A 98 0.88 -15.87 22.99
N GLN A 99 -0.11 -16.58 22.45
CA GLN A 99 -0.35 -16.59 21.01
C GLN A 99 -0.76 -15.16 20.58
N MET A 100 0.15 -14.43 19.95
CA MET A 100 -0.09 -13.05 19.49
C MET A 100 -0.46 -13.05 18.00
N PRO A 101 -1.40 -12.18 17.59
CA PRO A 101 -1.74 -12.02 16.18
C PRO A 101 -0.57 -11.41 15.42
N ASP A 102 -0.27 -11.97 14.24
CA ASP A 102 0.76 -11.46 13.35
C ASP A 102 0.28 -10.16 12.66
N ASN A 103 0.90 -9.04 13.03
CA ASN A 103 0.63 -7.72 12.45
C ASN A 103 1.71 -7.29 11.43
N ARG A 104 2.61 -8.20 11.03
CA ARG A 104 3.66 -7.87 10.06
C ARG A 104 3.06 -7.61 8.68
N VAL A 105 3.70 -6.73 7.92
CA VAL A 105 3.28 -6.46 6.54
C VAL A 105 3.71 -7.63 5.66
N GLN A 106 2.74 -8.42 5.17
CA GLN A 106 3.05 -9.59 4.32
C GLN A 106 3.40 -9.18 2.89
N CYS A 107 2.74 -8.13 2.38
CA CYS A 107 2.87 -7.68 1.01
C CYS A 107 2.63 -6.16 0.91
N CYS A 108 3.40 -5.53 0.02
CA CYS A 108 3.23 -4.15 -0.40
C CYS A 108 2.80 -4.09 -1.87
N LEU A 109 1.62 -3.51 -2.13
CA LEU A 109 1.18 -3.16 -3.47
C LEU A 109 1.79 -1.80 -3.82
N TYR A 110 2.66 -1.78 -4.83
CA TYR A 110 3.37 -0.58 -5.24
C TYR A 110 2.76 -0.01 -6.52
N PHE A 111 2.16 1.17 -6.44
CA PHE A 111 1.48 1.83 -7.54
C PHE A 111 2.46 2.68 -8.35
N ILE A 112 2.67 2.28 -9.59
CA ILE A 112 3.50 2.96 -10.57
C ILE A 112 2.61 3.89 -11.40
N ALA A 113 3.02 5.14 -11.56
CA ALA A 113 2.30 6.10 -12.39
C ALA A 113 2.36 5.68 -13.88
N PRO A 114 1.25 5.80 -14.64
CA PRO A 114 1.22 5.45 -16.07
C PRO A 114 1.87 6.55 -16.91
N SER A 115 3.19 6.74 -16.79
CA SER A 115 3.95 7.76 -17.52
C SER A 115 4.26 7.37 -18.97
N GLY A 116 4.15 6.08 -19.30
CA GLY A 116 4.53 5.51 -20.61
C GLY A 116 6.05 5.48 -20.87
N HIS A 117 6.86 6.10 -20.01
CA HIS A 117 8.30 6.32 -20.22
C HIS A 117 9.13 5.74 -19.07
N GLY A 118 8.97 4.42 -18.84
CA GLY A 118 9.70 3.66 -17.83
C GLY A 118 9.40 4.03 -16.37
N LEU A 119 10.20 3.46 -15.46
CA LEU A 119 10.12 3.73 -14.02
C LEU A 119 10.83 5.03 -13.65
N LYS A 120 10.22 5.82 -12.75
CA LYS A 120 10.87 7.03 -12.23
C LYS A 120 12.08 6.62 -11.38
N PRO A 121 13.18 7.40 -11.36
CA PRO A 121 14.32 7.14 -10.48
C PRO A 121 13.93 7.03 -9.01
N LEU A 122 12.96 7.85 -8.58
CA LEU A 122 12.38 7.80 -7.23
C LEU A 122 11.74 6.44 -6.93
N ASP A 123 10.99 5.89 -7.88
CA ASP A 123 10.32 4.61 -7.71
C ASP A 123 11.33 3.47 -7.61
N ILE A 124 12.40 3.53 -8.42
CA ILE A 124 13.49 2.56 -8.40
C ILE A 124 14.18 2.56 -7.03
N GLU A 125 14.52 3.73 -6.50
CA GLU A 125 15.15 3.84 -5.19
C GLU A 125 14.23 3.36 -4.06
N PHE A 126 12.95 3.72 -4.12
CA PHE A 126 11.96 3.28 -3.13
C PHE A 126 11.83 1.75 -3.14
N MET A 127 11.65 1.13 -4.31
CA MET A 127 11.53 -0.32 -4.44
C MET A 127 12.82 -1.03 -4.02
N LYS A 128 14.00 -0.48 -4.33
CA LYS A 128 15.29 -1.00 -3.87
C LYS A 128 15.45 -0.99 -2.35
N ARG A 129 14.85 -0.05 -1.62
CA ARG A 129 14.90 -0.10 -0.15
C ARG A 129 13.84 -1.03 0.43
N LEU A 130 12.68 -1.08 -0.21
CA LEU A 130 11.52 -1.82 0.28
C LEU A 130 11.62 -3.34 0.04
N HIS A 131 12.30 -3.77 -1.03
CA HIS A 131 12.34 -5.19 -1.42
C HIS A 131 13.09 -6.08 -0.42
N GLU A 132 13.97 -5.51 0.40
CA GLU A 132 14.70 -6.24 1.44
C GLU A 132 13.82 -6.58 2.65
N LYS A 133 12.70 -5.86 2.83
CA LYS A 133 11.85 -5.94 4.03
C LYS A 133 10.49 -6.58 3.76
N VAL A 134 9.89 -6.37 2.58
CA VAL A 134 8.54 -6.85 2.27
C VAL A 134 8.42 -7.29 0.82
N ASN A 135 7.55 -8.26 0.56
CA ASN A 135 7.21 -8.67 -0.80
C ASN A 135 6.53 -7.51 -1.54
N ILE A 136 7.12 -7.08 -2.65
CA ILE A 136 6.58 -6.00 -3.48
C ILE A 136 5.83 -6.58 -4.67
N ILE A 137 4.60 -6.10 -4.87
CA ILE A 137 3.82 -6.35 -6.08
C ILE A 137 3.66 -5.01 -6.83
N PRO A 138 4.40 -4.79 -7.92
CA PRO A 138 4.26 -3.59 -8.73
C PRO A 138 2.95 -3.64 -9.52
N LEU A 139 2.18 -2.56 -9.45
CA LEU A 139 0.91 -2.36 -10.12
C LEU A 139 0.96 -1.07 -10.94
N ILE A 140 0.49 -1.13 -12.18
CA ILE A 140 0.32 0.08 -13.00
C ILE A 140 -0.98 0.74 -12.56
N ALA A 141 -0.87 1.93 -11.98
CA ALA A 141 -2.02 2.73 -11.58
C ALA A 141 -2.76 3.27 -12.81
N LYS A 142 -4.08 3.44 -12.69
CA LYS A 142 -4.94 4.02 -13.74
C LYS A 142 -4.61 3.47 -15.14
N ALA A 143 -4.57 2.14 -15.25
CA ALA A 143 -4.21 1.47 -16.51
C ALA A 143 -5.19 1.78 -17.66
N ASP A 144 -6.37 2.34 -17.36
CA ASP A 144 -7.32 2.89 -18.31
C ASP A 144 -6.78 4.08 -19.13
N THR A 145 -5.70 4.74 -18.67
CA THR A 145 -5.07 5.83 -19.43
C THR A 145 -4.12 5.33 -20.53
N LEU A 146 -3.80 4.03 -20.57
CA LEU A 146 -2.89 3.43 -21.54
C LEU A 146 -3.67 2.51 -22.48
N THR A 147 -3.32 2.53 -23.76
CA THR A 147 -3.79 1.53 -24.72
C THR A 147 -3.23 0.15 -24.36
N PRO A 148 -3.88 -0.95 -24.79
CA PRO A 148 -3.38 -2.31 -24.52
C PRO A 148 -1.97 -2.54 -25.08
N GLU A 149 -1.61 -1.88 -26.17
CA GLU A 149 -0.28 -1.94 -26.79
C GLU A 149 0.78 -1.21 -25.94
N GLU A 150 0.48 0.02 -25.49
CA GLU A 150 1.35 0.79 -24.60
C GLU A 150 1.54 0.08 -23.25
N CYS A 151 0.50 -0.53 -22.71
CA CYS A 151 0.59 -1.28 -21.45
C CYS A 151 1.54 -2.50 -21.59
N GLN A 152 1.50 -3.21 -22.72
CA GLN A 152 2.45 -4.29 -22.98
C GLN A 152 3.88 -3.80 -23.16
N GLN A 153 4.08 -2.68 -23.84
CA GLN A 153 5.41 -2.09 -24.01
C GLN A 153 5.97 -1.60 -22.68
N PHE A 154 5.14 -0.94 -21.87
CA PHE A 154 5.52 -0.44 -20.54
C PHE A 154 5.90 -1.57 -19.58
N LYS A 155 5.24 -2.74 -19.67
CA LYS A 155 5.60 -3.93 -18.87
C LYS A 155 6.91 -4.60 -19.30
N LYS A 156 7.37 -4.37 -20.53
CA LYS A 156 8.61 -4.96 -21.07
C LYS A 156 9.85 -4.11 -20.78
N GLN A 157 9.67 -2.81 -20.53
CA GLN A 157 10.72 -1.88 -20.13
C GLN A 157 11.00 -1.99 -18.64
#